data_AF-A0A6V7J2F1-F1
#
_entry.id   AF-A0A6V7J2F1-F1
#
_cell.length_a   1.000
_cell.length_b   1.000
_cell.length_c   1.000
_cell.angle_alpha   90.00
_cell.angle_beta   90.00
_cell.angle_gamma   90.00
#
_symmetry.space_group_name_H-M   'P 1'
#
loop_
_entity.id
_entity.type
_entity.pdbx_description
1 polymer ?
#
loop_
_entity_poly.entity_id
_entity_poly.type
_entity_poly.pdbx_seq_one_letter_code
_entity_poly.pdbx_strand_id
1 'polypeptide(L)' 'VHLGEGIAVGEEQLRAVKWSDYRKLTRGLAAILFSPTELATCSVTGQRWSRAGTATERPVKPALDRAKVQAII' A
#
# COMPACT_ATOMS: atom_id res chain seq x y z
N VAL A 1 16.63 2.17 -7.53
CA VAL A 1 16.89 1.27 -6.38
C VAL A 1 15.83 0.17 -6.38
N HIS A 2 16.22 -1.09 -6.18
CA HIS A 2 15.27 -2.21 -6.09
C HIS A 2 14.78 -2.37 -4.66
N LEU A 3 13.47 -2.39 -4.46
CA LEU A 3 12.84 -2.69 -3.16
C LEU A 3 12.40 -4.15 -3.04
N GLY A 4 12.18 -4.81 -4.18
CA GLY A 4 11.77 -6.21 -4.23
C GLY A 4 11.84 -6.72 -5.67
N GLU A 5 11.48 -7.99 -5.86
CA GLU A 5 11.48 -8.62 -7.19
C GLU A 5 10.58 -7.83 -8.16
N GLY A 6 11.17 -7.29 -9.22
CA GLY A 6 10.46 -6.48 -10.21
C GLY A 6 10.03 -5.08 -9.76
N ILE A 7 10.30 -4.67 -8.51
CA ILE A 7 9.90 -3.36 -7.98
C ILE A 7 11.12 -2.45 -7.83
N ALA A 8 11.15 -1.42 -8.68
CA ALA A 8 12.17 -0.37 -8.66
C ALA A 8 11.54 0.99 -8.33
N VAL A 9 12.26 1.80 -7.56
CA VAL A 9 11.89 3.17 -7.21
C VAL A 9 13.07 4.12 -7.42
N GLY A 10 12.77 5.41 -7.59
CA GLY A 10 13.77 6.46 -7.68
C GLY A 10 14.50 6.64 -6.34
N GLU A 11 15.81 6.90 -6.40
CA GLU A 11 16.62 7.12 -5.20
C GLU A 11 16.15 8.35 -4.41
N GLU A 12 15.81 9.44 -5.11
CA GLU A 12 15.29 10.66 -4.49
C GLU A 12 13.97 10.44 -3.74
N GLN A 13 13.12 9.52 -4.22
CA GLN A 13 11.87 9.17 -3.54
C GLN A 13 12.17 8.48 -2.20
N LEU A 14 13.18 7.59 -2.16
CA LEU A 14 13.60 6.92 -0.93
C LEU A 14 14.27 7.87 0.06
N ARG A 15 15.01 8.87 -0.41
CA ARG A 15 15.62 9.90 0.44
C ARG A 15 14.57 10.74 1.16
N ALA A 16 13.40 10.96 0.55
CA ALA A 16 12.30 11.68 1.17
C ALA A 16 11.59 10.90 2.29
N VAL A 17 11.86 9.59 2.43
CA VAL A 17 11.27 8.76 3.49
C VAL A 17 11.96 9.03 4.81
N LYS A 18 11.16 9.27 5.86
CA LYS A 18 11.68 9.44 7.23
C LYS A 18 11.97 8.08 7.88
N TRP A 19 13.13 7.50 7.57
CA TRP A 19 13.58 6.19 8.07
C TRP A 19 13.63 6.06 9.60
N SER A 20 13.80 7.18 10.31
CA SER A 20 13.85 7.23 11.77
C SER A 20 12.47 7.19 12.46
N ASP A 21 11.38 7.43 11.72
CA ASP A 21 10.01 7.40 12.27
C ASP A 21 9.32 6.09 11.88
N TYR A 22 9.61 5.03 12.64
CA TYR A 22 9.06 3.69 12.41
C TYR A 22 7.53 3.69 12.23
N ARG A 23 6.82 4.53 12.99
CA ARG A 23 5.34 4.65 12.92
C ARG A 23 4.83 5.18 11.57
N LYS A 24 5.68 5.83 10.77
CA LYS A 24 5.32 6.41 9.47
C LYS A 24 6.01 5.74 8.29
N LEU A 25 6.99 4.87 8.54
CA LEU A 25 7.84 4.27 7.52
C LEU A 25 7.04 3.57 6.42
N THR A 26 6.16 2.63 6.80
CA THR A 26 5.31 1.88 5.87
C THR A 26 4.40 2.80 5.06
N ARG A 27 3.89 3.89 5.65
CA ARG A 27 3.06 4.87 4.94
C ARG A 27 3.87 5.67 3.91
N GLY A 28 5.10 6.03 4.24
CA GLY A 28 6.02 6.68 3.31
C GLY A 28 6.33 5.80 2.10
N LEU A 29 6.65 4.52 2.34
CA LEU A 29 6.90 3.56 1.26
C LEU A 29 5.65 3.30 0.41
N ALA A 30 4.48 3.16 1.03
CA ALA A 30 3.23 2.99 0.31
C ALA A 30 2.91 4.19 -0.61
N ALA A 31 3.20 5.42 -0.16
CA ALA A 31 3.00 6.63 -0.97
C ALA A 31 3.95 6.74 -2.17
N ILE A 32 5.07 6.00 -2.16
CA ILE A 32 5.98 5.90 -3.31
C ILE A 32 5.46 4.86 -4.32
N LEU A 33 4.96 3.72 -3.83
CA LEU A 33 4.58 2.57 -4.67
C LEU A 33 3.16 2.65 -5.25
N PHE A 34 2.26 3.40 -4.59
CA PHE A 34 0.85 3.48 -4.94
C PHE A 34 0.40 4.94 -5.07
N SER A 35 -0.46 5.20 -6.05
CA SER A 35 -1.13 6.49 -6.18
C SER A 35 -2.13 6.73 -5.04
N PRO A 36 -2.47 8.00 -4.73
CA PRO A 36 -3.52 8.32 -3.76
C PRO A 36 -4.86 7.66 -4.09
N THR A 37 -5.18 7.55 -5.39
CA THR A 37 -6.41 6.89 -5.87
C THR A 37 -6.40 5.41 -5.53
N GLU A 38 -5.32 4.68 -5.84
CA GLU A 38 -5.20 3.25 -5.51
C GLU A 38 -5.33 3.02 -4.00
N LEU A 39 -4.68 3.83 -3.16
CA LEU A 39 -4.79 3.70 -1.71
C LEU A 39 -6.21 4.00 -1.19
N ALA A 40 -6.96 4.86 -1.87
CA ALA A 40 -8.35 5.17 -1.52
C ALA A 40 -9.34 4.08 -1.96
N THR A 41 -9.12 3.45 -3.12
CA THR A 41 -10.09 2.55 -3.75
C THR A 41 -9.75 1.06 -3.63
N CYS A 42 -8.51 0.70 -3.30
CA CYS A 42 -8.06 -0.68 -3.13
C CYS A 42 -7.90 -1.05 -1.63
N SER A 43 -7.65 -2.34 -1.38
CA SER A 43 -7.32 -2.89 -0.07
C SER A 43 -6.17 -3.90 -0.18
N VAL A 44 -5.53 -4.25 0.94
CA VAL A 44 -4.40 -5.19 0.92
C VAL A 44 -4.80 -6.57 0.37
N THR A 45 -5.97 -7.08 0.76
CA THR A 45 -6.40 -8.44 0.41
C THR A 45 -7.48 -8.49 -0.68
N GLY A 46 -8.10 -7.36 -1.01
CA GLY A 46 -9.29 -7.34 -1.87
C GLY A 46 -10.54 -7.93 -1.22
N GLN A 47 -10.44 -8.36 0.05
CA GLN A 47 -11.54 -8.99 0.76
C GLN A 47 -12.37 -7.96 1.51
N ARG A 48 -13.68 -8.22 1.60
CA ARG A 48 -14.57 -7.39 2.40
C ARG A 48 -14.22 -7.54 3.88
N TRP A 49 -13.74 -6.46 4.48
CA TRP A 49 -13.59 -6.39 5.93
C TRP A 49 -14.92 -5.95 6.55
N SER A 50 -15.85 -6.89 6.72
CA SER A 50 -17.01 -6.65 7.59
C SER A 50 -17.46 -7.94 8.25
N ARG A 51 -17.17 -8.07 9.55
CA ARG A 51 -18.00 -8.85 10.49
C ARG A 51 -19.24 -8.07 10.96
N ALA A 52 -19.37 -6.80 10.58
CA ALA A 52 -20.54 -5.98 10.88
C ALA A 52 -21.72 -6.45 10.00
N GLY A 53 -22.54 -7.34 10.56
CA GLY A 53 -23.57 -8.13 9.89
C GLY A 53 -24.76 -7.38 9.27
N THR A 54 -24.59 -6.13 8.83
CA THR A 54 -25.67 -5.34 8.20
C THR A 54 -25.21 -4.41 7.08
N ALA A 55 -23.91 -4.30 6.78
CA ALA A 55 -23.43 -3.40 5.72
C ALA A 55 -23.37 -4.10 4.35
N THR A 56 -24.50 -4.53 3.81
CA THR A 56 -24.58 -5.10 2.45
C THR A 56 -24.19 -4.08 1.37
N GLU A 57 -24.37 -2.78 1.62
CA GLU A 57 -24.26 -1.70 0.63
C GLU A 57 -22.84 -1.18 0.33
N ARG A 58 -21.83 -1.47 1.16
CA ARG A 58 -20.48 -0.94 0.91
C ARG A 58 -19.78 -1.70 -0.23
N PRO A 59 -19.17 -1.02 -1.21
CA PRO A 59 -18.46 -1.68 -2.29
C PRO A 59 -17.24 -2.45 -1.77
N VAL A 60 -16.99 -3.61 -2.37
CA VAL A 60 -15.77 -4.40 -2.11
C VAL A 60 -14.63 -3.75 -2.88
N LYS A 61 -13.57 -3.37 -2.16
CA LYS A 61 -12.36 -2.80 -2.76
C LYS A 61 -11.52 -3.90 -3.38
N PRO A 62 -10.99 -3.75 -4.61
CA PRO A 62 -10.05 -4.71 -5.19
C PRO A 62 -8.73 -4.77 -4.40
N ALA A 63 -7.93 -5.80 -4.67
CA ALA A 63 -6.62 -5.97 -4.03
C ALA A 63 -5.57 -5.01 -4.63
N LEU A 64 -4.63 -4.57 -3.81
CA LEU A 64 -3.40 -3.92 -4.27
C LEU A 64 -2.51 -4.93 -5.00
N ASP A 65 -1.63 -4.43 -5.86
CA ASP A 65 -0.59 -5.24 -6.50
C ASP A 65 0.23 -5.98 -5.44
N ARG A 66 0.21 -7.32 -5.52
CA ARG A 66 0.85 -8.18 -4.54
C ARG A 66 2.37 -8.01 -4.49
N ALA A 67 3.03 -7.82 -5.64
CA ALA A 67 4.48 -7.65 -5.69
C ALA A 67 4.89 -6.34 -5.01
N LYS A 68 4.15 -5.26 -5.24
CA LYS A 68 4.36 -3.97 -4.54
C LYS A 68 4.13 -4.07 -3.04
N VAL A 69 3.09 -4.80 -2.61
CA VAL A 69 2.84 -5.04 -1.17
C VAL A 69 3.98 -5.84 -0.54
N GLN A 70 4.46 -6.90 -1.21
CA GLN A 70 5.58 -7.70 -0.70
C GLN A 70 6.88 -6.91 -0.64
N ALA A 71 7.12 -5.95 -1.55
CA ALA A 71 8.29 -5.09 -1.49
C ALA A 71 8.35 -4.15 -0.27
N ILE A 72 7.28 -4.05 0.52
CA ILE A 72 7.23 -3.25 1.77
C ILE A 72 7.42 -4.13 3.03
N ILE A 73 7.18 -5.44 2.94
CA ILE A 73 7.20 -6.39 4.07
C ILE A 73 8.58 -7.03 4.20
#